data_AF-A0A535XLG2-F1
#
_entry.id   AF-A0A535XLG2-F1
#
_cell.length_a   1.000
_cell.length_b   1.000
_cell.length_c   1.000
_cell.angle_alpha   90.00
_cell.angle_beta   90.00
_cell.angle_gamma   90.00
#
_symmetry.space_group_name_H-M   'P 1'
#
loop_
_entity.id
_entity.type
_entity.pdbx_description
1 polymer ?
#
loop_
_entity_poly.entity_id
_entity_poly.type
_entity_poly.pdbx_seq_one_letter_code
_entity_poly.pdbx_strand_id
1 'polypeptide(L)' 'RQPFLLETSRAGVFAAGDVRSDSVKRVASAVGEGAMAIQFVHEYLKEM' A
#
# COMPACT_ATOMS: atom_id res chain seq x y z
N ARG A 1 1.73 -14.05 8.08
CA ARG A 1 1.15 -12.76 8.55
C ARG A 1 -0.15 -12.49 7.81
N GLN A 2 -1.05 -11.67 8.37
CA GLN A 2 -2.11 -11.05 7.56
C GLN A 2 -1.48 -10.02 6.61
N PRO A 3 -1.97 -9.87 5.36
CA PRO A 3 -1.48 -8.84 4.46
C PRO A 3 -1.62 -7.46 5.10
N PHE A 4 -0.64 -6.60 4.86
CA PHE A 4 -0.78 -5.18 5.20
C PHE A 4 -1.90 -4.55 4.37
N LEU A 5 -2.43 -3.44 4.88
CA LEU A 5 -3.28 -2.59 4.05
C LEU A 5 -2.47 -2.14 2.82
N LEU A 6 -3.11 -2.12 1.64
CA LEU A 6 -2.50 -1.81 0.34
C LEU A 6 -1.53 -2.87 -0.22
N GLU A 7 -1.30 -3.98 0.49
CA GLU A 7 -0.50 -5.08 -0.04
C GLU A 7 -1.29 -5.89 -1.08
N THR A 8 -0.62 -6.24 -2.16
CA THR A 8 -1.19 -7.05 -3.25
C THR A 8 -1.21 -8.54 -2.87
N SER A 9 -1.63 -9.40 -3.81
CA SER A 9 -1.48 -10.86 -3.64
C SER A 9 -0.03 -11.33 -3.60
N ARG A 10 0.94 -10.48 -3.94
CA ARG A 10 2.37 -10.74 -3.79
C ARG A 10 2.89 -10.03 -2.54
N ALA A 11 3.42 -10.82 -1.60
CA ALA A 11 4.00 -10.30 -0.38
C ALA A 11 5.12 -9.27 -0.66
N GLY A 12 5.13 -8.17 0.09
CA GLY A 12 6.07 -7.07 -0.08
C GLY A 12 5.80 -6.15 -1.28
N VAL A 13 4.76 -6.40 -2.08
CA VAL A 13 4.35 -5.55 -3.21
C VAL A 13 3.08 -4.79 -2.84
N PHE A 14 3.15 -3.46 -2.90
CA PHE A 14 2.08 -2.56 -2.50
C PHE A 14 1.56 -1.75 -3.68
N ALA A 15 0.26 -1.43 -3.66
CA ALA A 15 -0.39 -0.61 -4.67
C ALA A 15 -1.09 0.59 -4.00
N ALA A 16 -0.93 1.79 -4.54
CA ALA A 16 -1.53 3.01 -3.98
C ALA A 16 -2.16 3.87 -5.08
N GLY A 17 -3.26 4.55 -4.75
CA GLY A 17 -3.97 5.42 -5.67
C GLY A 17 -4.69 4.66 -6.78
N ASP A 18 -4.83 5.30 -7.94
CA ASP A 18 -5.82 4.94 -8.96
C ASP A 18 -5.61 3.59 -9.64
N VAL A 19 -4.46 2.95 -9.45
CA VAL A 19 -4.22 1.57 -9.89
C VAL A 19 -5.08 0.55 -9.11
N ARG A 20 -5.55 0.92 -7.91
CA ARG A 20 -6.41 0.07 -7.10
C ARG A 20 -7.85 0.07 -7.61
N SER A 21 -8.50 -1.09 -7.54
CA SER A 21 -9.89 -1.27 -7.94
C SER A 21 -10.88 -0.49 -7.08
N ASP A 22 -10.53 -0.21 -5.82
CA ASP A 22 -11.33 0.51 -4.84
C ASP A 22 -10.84 1.95 -4.57
N SER A 23 -9.99 2.50 -5.45
CA SER A 23 -9.52 3.89 -5.33
C SER A 23 -10.68 4.89 -5.46
N VAL A 24 -10.63 5.93 -4.63
CA VAL A 24 -11.54 7.07 -4.66
C VAL A 24 -11.27 8.00 -5.87
N LYS A 25 -10.22 7.76 -6.67
CA LYS A 25 -9.83 8.56 -7.85
C LYS A 25 -9.57 10.04 -7.52
N ARG A 26 -8.96 10.29 -6.37
CA ARG A 26 -8.62 11.65 -5.88
C ARG A 26 -7.16 11.74 -5.48
N VAL A 27 -6.51 12.84 -5.90
CA VAL A 27 -5.10 13.12 -5.63
C VAL A 27 -4.76 13.05 -4.14
N ALA A 28 -5.56 13.69 -3.28
CA ALA A 28 -5.31 13.68 -1.84
C ALA A 28 -5.34 12.27 -1.23
N SER A 29 -6.26 11.40 -1.69
CA SER A 29 -6.33 10.00 -1.25
C SER A 29 -5.10 9.23 -1.71
N ALA A 30 -4.73 9.35 -3.00
CA ALA A 30 -3.58 8.66 -3.57
C ALA A 30 -2.27 9.05 -2.87
N VAL A 31 -2.10 10.32 -2.52
CA VAL A 31 -0.94 10.81 -1.76
C VAL A 31 -0.89 10.17 -0.36
N GLY A 32 -2.03 10.13 0.35
CA GLY A 32 -2.11 9.49 1.66
C GLY A 32 -1.81 7.98 1.60
N GLU A 33 -2.36 7.29 0.60
CA GLU A 33 -2.08 5.86 0.36
C GLU A 33 -0.61 5.61 0.05
N GLY A 34 0.04 6.47 -0.74
CA GLY A 34 1.48 6.37 -1.01
C GLY A 34 2.34 6.50 0.25
N ALA A 35 1.98 7.43 1.15
CA ALA A 35 2.65 7.60 2.44
C ALA A 35 2.46 6.37 3.36
N MET A 36 1.28 5.76 3.35
CA MET A 36 1.05 4.50 4.09
C MET A 36 1.83 3.34 3.48
N ALA A 37 1.87 3.22 2.15
CA ALA A 37 2.57 2.13 1.47
C ALA A 37 4.05 2.07 1.85
N ILE A 38 4.76 3.22 1.90
CA ILE A 38 6.17 3.23 2.29
C ILE A 38 6.39 2.85 3.76
N GLN A 39 5.47 3.23 4.66
CA GLN A 39 5.53 2.79 6.06
C GLN A 39 5.44 1.26 6.16
N PHE A 40 4.50 0.63 5.43
CA PHE A 40 4.36 -0.81 5.42
C PHE A 40 5.52 -1.53 4.72
N VAL A 41 6.14 -0.93 3.71
CA VAL A 41 7.39 -1.45 3.13
C VAL A 41 8.48 -1.54 4.20
N HIS A 42 8.65 -0.49 5.01
CA HIS A 42 9.64 -0.51 6.10
C HIS A 42 9.31 -1.56 7.17
N GLU A 43 8.03 -1.78 7.47
CA GLU A 43 7.61 -2.82 8.42
C GLU A 43 7.83 -4.23 7.87
N TYR A 44 7.45 -4.47 6.60
CA TYR A 44 7.70 -5.73 5.89
C TYR A 44 9.19 -6.10 5.91
N LEU A 45 10.07 -5.14 5.59
CA LEU A 45 11.52 -5.36 5.59
C LEU A 45 12.11 -5.63 6.98
N LYS A 46 11.45 -5.23 8.06
CA LYS A 46 11.88 -5.57 9.43
C LYS A 46 11.49 -6.99 9.84
N GLU A 47 10.47 -7.56 9.21
CA GLU A 47 9.99 -8.92 9.46
C GLU A 47 10.65 -9.98 8.56
N MET A 48 11.45 -9.55 7.56
CA MET A 48 12.30 -10.43 6.74
C MET A 48 13.50 -10.95 7.53
#